data_AF-A0A7Y0END9-F1
#
_entry.id   AF-A0A7Y0END9-F1
#
_cell.length_a   1.000
_cell.length_b   1.000
_cell.length_c   1.000
_cell.angle_alpha   90.00
_cell.angle_beta   90.00
_cell.angle_gamma   90.00
#
_symmetry.space_group_name_H-M   'P 1'
#
loop_
_entity.id
_entity.type
_entity.pdbx_description
1 polymer ?
#
loop_
_entity_poly.entity_id
_entity_poly.type
_entity_poly.pdbx_seq_one_letter_code
_entity_poly.pdbx_strand_id
1 'polypeptide(L)'
;MDREPKRLAAVLWLIDNHRDELEYELIKAGVRLRWLGRPLLSWHDIYLIAANCEPGTPLATALDRRMAWKPIDFWMRSIEYSLRWLVWAKTKDGQKGRGKPKPIQPPGISANDPNRRSVVRKGELAGMDKQSLRDYLNRPRTASGA
;
A
#
# COMPACT_ATOMS: atom_id res chain seq x y z
N MET A 1 5.94 18.32 19.89
CA MET A 1 4.53 18.36 20.31
C MET A 1 3.69 18.27 19.06
N ASP A 2 3.42 17.05 18.61
CA ASP A 2 2.63 16.78 17.42
C ASP A 2 1.15 16.99 17.77
N ARG A 3 0.67 18.23 17.62
CA ARG A 3 -0.76 18.49 17.70
C ARG A 3 -1.39 17.86 16.46
N GLU A 4 -2.10 16.75 16.66
CA GLU A 4 -3.03 16.25 15.65
C GLU A 4 -3.82 17.46 15.10
N PRO A 5 -3.85 17.65 13.77
CA PRO A 5 -4.60 18.74 13.19
C PRO A 5 -6.05 18.60 13.67
N LYS A 6 -6.58 19.67 14.29
CA LYS A 6 -7.97 19.69 14.74
C LYS A 6 -8.84 19.27 13.55
N ARG A 7 -9.76 18.32 13.74
CA ARG A 7 -10.59 17.72 12.67
C ARG A 7 -11.20 18.77 11.72
N LEU A 8 -11.65 19.90 12.27
CA LEU A 8 -12.16 21.03 11.49
C LEU A 8 -11.11 21.63 10.53
N ALA A 9 -9.87 21.83 10.99
CA ALA A 9 -8.79 22.35 10.14
C ALA A 9 -8.43 21.38 9.01
N ALA A 10 -8.46 20.07 9.28
CA ALA A 10 -8.26 19.06 8.24
C ALA A 10 -9.36 19.13 7.17
N VAL A 11 -10.63 19.27 7.57
CA VAL A 11 -11.74 19.38 6.62
C VAL A 11 -11.67 20.68 5.81
N LEU A 12 -11.33 21.81 6.44
CA LEU A 12 -11.13 23.07 5.71
C LEU A 12 -10.02 22.94 4.66
N TRP A 13 -8.88 22.35 5.05
CA TRP A 13 -7.78 22.11 4.11
C TRP A 13 -8.20 21.21 2.93
N LEU A 14 -9.00 20.16 3.19
CA LEU A 14 -9.54 19.29 2.13
C LEU A 14 -10.47 20.05 1.17
N ILE A 15 -11.31 20.94 1.68
CA ILE A 15 -12.19 21.76 0.84
C ILE A 15 -11.37 22.72 -0.03
N ASP A 16 -10.28 23.28 0.50
CA ASP A 16 -9.46 24.24 -0.24
C ASP A 16 -8.57 23.57 -1.31
N ASN A 17 -8.09 22.34 -1.08
CA ASN A 17 -7.08 21.69 -1.93
C ASN A 17 -7.62 20.51 -2.75
N HIS A 18 -8.71 19.87 -2.33
CA HIS A 18 -9.23 18.62 -2.88
C HIS A 18 -10.77 18.63 -2.94
N ARG A 19 -11.34 19.77 -3.33
CA ARG A 19 -12.79 20.01 -3.28
C ARG A 19 -13.59 18.99 -4.09
N ASP A 20 -13.17 18.74 -5.32
CA ASP A 20 -13.91 17.92 -6.27
C ASP A 20 -13.84 16.44 -5.88
N GLU A 21 -12.68 15.98 -5.42
CA GLU A 21 -12.49 14.63 -4.90
C GLU A 21 -13.29 14.39 -3.62
N LEU A 22 -13.32 15.39 -2.73
CA LEU A 22 -14.14 15.33 -1.53
C LEU A 22 -15.63 15.31 -1.88
N GLU A 23 -16.06 16.16 -2.82
CA GLU A 23 -17.46 16.21 -3.26
C GLU A 23 -17.90 14.91 -3.94
N TYR A 24 -17.00 14.24 -4.66
CA TYR A 24 -17.23 12.89 -5.18
C TYR A 24 -17.50 11.86 -4.06
N GLU A 25 -16.69 11.83 -3.01
CA GLU A 25 -16.93 10.91 -1.86
C GLU A 25 -18.24 11.21 -1.15
N LEU A 26 -18.56 12.50 -0.97
CA LEU A 26 -19.82 12.91 -0.37
C LEU A 26 -21.01 12.43 -1.21
N ILE A 27 -20.95 12.61 -2.54
CA ILE A 27 -22.00 12.16 -3.47
C ILE A 27 -22.14 10.63 -3.43
N LYS A 28 -21.03 9.89 -3.38
CA LYS A 28 -21.03 8.43 -3.24
C LYS A 28 -21.71 7.99 -1.93
N ALA A 29 -21.53 8.76 -0.84
CA ALA A 29 -22.22 8.57 0.43
C ALA A 29 -23.66 9.10 0.45
N GLY A 30 -24.17 9.66 -0.66
CA GLY A 30 -25.53 10.18 -0.77
C GLY A 30 -25.74 11.58 -0.21
N VAL A 31 -24.66 12.28 0.15
CA VAL A 31 -24.69 13.65 0.70
C VAL A 31 -24.01 14.64 -0.24
N ARG A 32 -24.17 15.94 0.01
CA ARG A 32 -23.53 16.99 -0.79
C ARG A 32 -22.93 18.06 0.10
N LEU A 33 -21.80 18.63 -0.30
CA LEU A 33 -21.10 19.64 0.49
C LEU A 33 -21.99 20.85 0.81
N ARG A 34 -22.87 21.25 -0.11
CA ARG A 34 -23.87 22.32 0.10
C ARG A 34 -24.90 22.05 1.22
N TRP A 35 -24.97 20.84 1.76
CA TRP A 35 -25.83 20.48 2.89
C TRP A 35 -25.16 20.70 4.23
N LEU A 36 -23.88 21.08 4.25
CA LEU A 36 -23.16 21.40 5.47
C LEU A 36 -23.86 22.51 6.27
N GLY A 37 -24.05 22.28 7.57
CA GLY A 37 -24.79 23.19 8.45
C GLY A 37 -26.29 22.91 8.53
N ARG A 38 -26.78 21.90 7.80
CA ARG A 38 -28.11 21.31 8.01
C ARG A 38 -27.99 20.11 8.97
N PRO A 39 -29.08 19.67 9.63
CA PRO A 39 -29.07 18.48 10.48
C PRO A 39 -28.66 17.18 9.75
N LEU A 40 -28.56 17.19 8.43
CA LEU A 40 -28.18 16.05 7.60
C LEU A 40 -26.67 15.89 7.39
N LEU A 41 -25.85 16.92 7.63
CA LEU A 41 -24.40 16.86 7.37
C LEU A 41 -23.62 17.79 8.30
N SER A 42 -22.87 17.21 9.24
CA SER A 42 -21.97 17.93 10.13
C SER A 42 -20.53 17.91 9.62
N TRP A 43 -19.70 18.83 10.15
CA TRP A 43 -18.25 18.82 9.93
C TRP A 43 -17.59 17.49 10.37
N HIS A 44 -18.18 16.83 11.37
CA HIS A 44 -17.69 15.55 11.85
C HIS A 44 -17.93 14.44 10.83
N ASP A 45 -19.10 14.44 10.17
CA ASP A 45 -19.44 13.45 9.15
C ASP A 45 -18.54 13.57 7.94
N ILE A 46 -18.25 14.80 7.48
CA ILE A 46 -17.30 15.03 6.39
C ILE A 46 -15.92 14.50 6.75
N TYR A 47 -15.45 14.75 7.98
CA TYR A 47 -14.19 14.20 8.44
C TYR A 47 -14.18 12.67 8.43
N LEU A 48 -15.26 12.01 8.90
CA LEU A 48 -15.35 10.56 8.91
C LEU A 48 -15.34 9.97 7.50
N ILE A 49 -16.06 10.59 6.55
CA ILE A 49 -16.08 10.17 5.15
C ILE A 49 -14.69 10.30 4.54
N ALA A 50 -14.01 11.43 4.75
CA ALA A 50 -12.67 11.65 4.20
C ALA A 50 -11.61 10.72 4.84
N ALA A 51 -11.64 10.54 6.15
CA ALA A 51 -10.68 9.71 6.88
C ALA A 51 -10.82 8.21 6.57
N ASN A 52 -12.02 7.77 6.16
CA ASN A 52 -12.30 6.37 5.85
C ASN A 52 -12.58 6.15 4.36
N CYS A 53 -12.07 7.03 3.49
CA CYS A 53 -12.22 6.86 2.05
C CYS A 53 -11.59 5.53 1.59
N GLU A 54 -12.29 4.81 0.74
CA GLU A 54 -11.82 3.52 0.24
C GLU A 54 -10.60 3.70 -0.68
N PRO A 55 -9.61 2.79 -0.63
CA PRO A 55 -8.55 2.77 -1.63
C PRO A 55 -9.12 2.67 -3.06
N GLY A 56 -8.47 3.34 -3.99
CA GLY A 56 -8.84 3.43 -5.39
C GLY A 56 -9.85 4.54 -5.71
N THR A 57 -10.29 5.31 -4.72
CA THR A 57 -11.11 6.50 -5.00
C THR A 57 -10.26 7.73 -5.33
N PRO A 58 -10.84 8.76 -5.98
CA PRO A 58 -10.12 10.00 -6.29
C PRO A 58 -9.54 10.67 -5.05
N LEU A 59 -10.31 10.76 -3.95
CA LEU A 59 -9.86 11.39 -2.72
C LEU A 59 -8.71 10.61 -2.08
N ALA A 60 -8.85 9.29 -1.96
CA ALA A 60 -7.79 8.45 -1.41
C ALA A 60 -6.50 8.59 -2.21
N THR A 61 -6.60 8.60 -3.55
CA THR A 61 -5.47 8.74 -4.47
C THR A 61 -4.80 10.12 -4.40
N ALA A 62 -5.59 11.18 -4.21
CA ALA A 62 -5.09 12.54 -4.08
C ALA A 62 -4.31 12.74 -2.77
N LEU A 63 -4.79 12.14 -1.67
CA LEU A 63 -4.16 12.20 -0.36
C LEU A 63 -2.89 11.35 -0.27
N ASP A 64 -2.94 10.12 -0.80
CA ASP A 64 -1.76 9.27 -0.93
C ASP A 64 -1.84 8.50 -2.25
N ARG A 65 -0.86 8.74 -3.13
CA ARG A 65 -0.76 8.03 -4.42
C ARG A 65 -0.69 6.50 -4.25
N ARG A 66 -0.24 5.98 -3.10
CA ARG A 66 -0.22 4.54 -2.80
C ARG A 66 -1.62 3.95 -2.66
N MET A 67 -2.61 4.76 -2.27
CA MET A 67 -4.00 4.37 -2.16
C MET A 67 -4.71 4.29 -3.51
N ALA A 68 -4.05 4.61 -4.62
CA ALA A 68 -4.62 4.47 -5.96
C ALA A 68 -5.02 3.02 -6.28
N TRP A 69 -4.39 2.05 -5.64
CA TRP A 69 -4.69 0.63 -5.84
C TRP A 69 -5.46 0.06 -4.67
N LYS A 70 -6.47 -0.76 -4.99
CA LYS A 70 -7.17 -1.61 -4.04
C LYS A 70 -6.32 -2.83 -3.70
N PRO A 71 -6.59 -3.50 -2.56
CA PRO A 71 -5.92 -4.75 -2.22
C PRO A 71 -5.94 -5.78 -3.37
N ILE A 72 -7.05 -5.88 -4.11
CA ILE A 72 -7.17 -6.80 -5.25
C ILE A 72 -6.17 -6.49 -6.37
N ASP A 73 -5.86 -5.22 -6.63
CA ASP A 73 -4.91 -4.82 -7.68
C ASP A 73 -3.50 -5.30 -7.37
N PHE A 74 -3.12 -5.30 -6.08
CA PHE A 74 -1.85 -5.87 -5.64
C PHE A 74 -1.78 -7.39 -5.87
N TRP A 75 -2.89 -8.09 -5.67
CA TRP A 75 -2.96 -9.54 -5.87
C TRP A 75 -2.92 -9.87 -7.36
N MET A 76 -3.67 -9.12 -8.18
CA MET A 76 -3.66 -9.23 -9.64
C MET A 76 -2.27 -8.98 -10.21
N ARG A 77 -1.57 -7.95 -9.72
CA ARG A 77 -0.16 -7.71 -10.06
C ARG A 77 0.73 -8.89 -9.72
N SER A 78 0.56 -9.48 -8.53
CA SER A 78 1.36 -10.63 -8.10
C SER A 78 1.14 -11.85 -9.01
N ILE A 79 -0.12 -12.09 -9.38
CA ILE A 79 -0.51 -13.16 -10.30
C ILE A 79 0.06 -12.91 -11.70
N GLU A 80 -0.15 -11.73 -12.29
CA GLU A 80 0.38 -11.37 -13.61
C GLU A 80 1.90 -11.56 -13.68
N TYR A 81 2.62 -11.10 -12.66
CA TYR A 81 4.06 -11.22 -12.59
C TYR A 81 4.49 -12.68 -12.47
N SER A 82 3.81 -13.47 -11.63
CA SER A 82 4.09 -14.89 -11.46
C SER A 82 3.88 -15.65 -12.77
N LEU A 83 2.85 -15.31 -13.55
CA LEU A 83 2.60 -15.93 -14.87
C LEU A 83 3.71 -15.61 -15.88
N ARG A 84 4.10 -14.34 -16.01
CA ARG A 84 5.23 -13.95 -16.88
C ARG A 84 6.54 -14.61 -16.46
N TRP A 85 6.76 -14.69 -15.14
CA TRP A 85 7.93 -15.36 -14.59
C TRP A 85 7.92 -16.86 -14.92
N LEU A 86 6.79 -17.56 -14.78
CA LEU A 86 6.66 -18.97 -15.12
C LEU A 86 6.90 -19.24 -16.61
N VAL A 87 6.36 -18.40 -17.49
CA VAL A 87 6.63 -18.49 -18.94
C VAL A 87 8.11 -18.29 -19.21
N TRP A 88 8.71 -17.24 -18.65
CA TRP A 88 10.14 -16.96 -18.77
C TRP A 88 11.01 -18.10 -18.25
N ALA A 89 10.69 -18.69 -17.10
CA ALA A 89 11.45 -19.77 -16.48
C ALA A 89 11.55 -21.02 -17.36
N LYS A 90 10.57 -21.25 -18.24
CA LYS A 90 10.57 -22.35 -19.22
C LYS A 90 11.42 -22.10 -20.46
N THR A 91 11.93 -20.87 -20.66
CA THR A 91 12.74 -20.51 -21.83
C THR A 91 14.23 -20.84 -21.63
N LYS A 92 15.00 -20.88 -22.73
CA LYS A 92 16.48 -20.99 -22.67
C LYS A 92 17.11 -19.81 -21.92
N ASP A 93 16.50 -18.62 -22.02
CA ASP A 93 16.95 -17.44 -21.28
C ASP A 93 16.65 -17.56 -19.79
N GLY A 94 15.53 -18.17 -19.42
CA GLY A 94 15.20 -18.57 -18.05
C GLY A 94 16.24 -19.51 -17.45
N GLN A 95 16.62 -20.56 -18.18
CA GLN A 95 17.68 -21.49 -17.78
C GLN A 95 19.04 -20.80 -17.58
N LYS A 96 19.35 -19.79 -18.41
CA LYS A 96 20.58 -19.00 -18.33
C LYS A 96 20.46 -17.78 -17.39
N GLY A 97 19.32 -17.56 -16.75
CA GLY A 97 19.07 -16.44 -15.85
C GLY A 97 19.07 -15.05 -16.50
N ARG A 98 18.83 -14.95 -17.82
CA ARG A 98 18.88 -13.70 -18.59
C ARG A 98 17.48 -13.19 -18.91
N GLY A 99 17.32 -11.88 -19.08
CA GLY A 99 16.06 -11.29 -19.55
C GLY A 99 14.87 -11.47 -18.61
N LYS A 100 15.10 -11.59 -17.29
CA LYS A 100 14.02 -11.78 -16.30
C LYS A 100 12.99 -10.65 -16.40
N PRO A 101 11.67 -10.98 -16.45
CA PRO A 101 10.64 -9.95 -16.43
C PRO A 101 10.71 -9.11 -15.15
N LYS A 102 10.46 -7.81 -15.27
CA LYS A 102 10.36 -6.90 -14.12
C LYS A 102 8.89 -6.80 -13.69
N PRO A 103 8.59 -6.86 -12.38
CA PRO A 103 7.25 -6.58 -11.90
C PRO A 103 6.80 -5.17 -12.30
N ILE A 104 5.51 -5.01 -12.60
CA ILE A 104 4.86 -3.70 -12.69
C ILE A 104 5.09 -2.95 -11.38
N GLN A 105 5.26 -1.64 -11.39
CA GLN A 105 5.45 -0.87 -10.15
C GLN A 105 4.10 -0.40 -9.61
N PRO A 106 3.81 -0.62 -8.31
CA PRO A 106 2.65 -0.01 -7.68
C PRO A 106 2.74 1.52 -7.69
N PRO A 107 1.60 2.22 -7.73
CA PRO A 107 1.52 3.66 -7.58
C PRO A 107 2.20 4.15 -6.30
N GLY A 108 2.80 5.33 -6.37
CA GLY A 108 3.50 5.94 -5.23
C GLY A 108 4.85 5.29 -4.88
N ILE A 109 5.32 4.29 -5.64
CA ILE A 109 6.65 3.71 -5.47
C ILE A 109 7.55 4.12 -6.65
N SER A 110 8.58 4.92 -6.37
CA SER A 110 9.61 5.25 -7.36
C SER A 110 10.43 4.01 -7.72
N ALA A 111 10.65 3.78 -9.01
CA ALA A 111 11.51 2.72 -9.51
C ALA A 111 13.00 2.91 -9.14
N ASN A 112 13.38 4.12 -8.72
CA ASN A 112 14.75 4.56 -8.49
C ASN A 112 15.19 4.58 -7.02
N ASP A 113 14.48 3.93 -6.10
CA ASP A 113 14.95 3.84 -4.71
C ASP A 113 16.17 2.89 -4.60
N PRO A 114 17.40 3.40 -4.41
CA PRO A 114 18.62 2.59 -4.37
C PRO A 114 18.70 1.73 -3.10
N ASN A 115 17.86 2.01 -2.09
CA ASN A 115 17.74 1.20 -0.88
C ASN A 115 16.82 -0.01 -1.06
N ARG A 116 16.16 -0.13 -2.21
CA ARG A 116 15.33 -1.28 -2.55
C ARG A 116 16.14 -2.50 -3.04
N ARG A 117 17.31 -2.71 -2.45
CA ARG A 117 17.85 -4.07 -2.36
C ARG A 117 16.77 -4.86 -1.63
N SER A 118 16.31 -5.94 -2.24
CA SER A 118 15.38 -6.89 -1.63
C SER A 118 15.69 -7.02 -0.14
N VAL A 119 14.74 -6.61 0.71
CA VAL A 119 14.88 -6.71 2.19
C VAL A 119 15.21 -8.13 2.62
N VAL A 120 14.96 -9.10 1.72
CA VAL A 120 15.54 -10.42 1.82
C VAL A 120 16.89 -10.45 1.13
N ARG A 121 17.97 -10.45 1.93
CA ARG A 121 19.31 -10.71 1.39
C ARG A 121 19.28 -12.12 0.78
N LYS A 122 19.90 -12.31 -0.38
CA LYS A 122 19.98 -13.62 -1.07
C LYS A 122 20.48 -14.77 -0.16
N GLY A 123 21.16 -14.45 0.94
CA GLY A 123 21.58 -15.40 1.97
C GLY A 123 20.50 -15.78 3.02
N GLU A 124 19.41 -15.03 3.15
CA GLU A 124 18.32 -15.32 4.09
C GLU A 124 17.26 -16.30 3.51
N LEU A 125 17.21 -16.45 2.18
CA LEU A 125 16.35 -17.43 1.49
C LEU A 125 17.12 -18.67 1.02
N ALA A 126 18.44 -18.69 1.18
CA ALA A 126 19.18 -19.92 1.02
C ALA A 126 18.77 -20.82 2.18
N GLY A 127 18.05 -21.91 1.89
CA GLY A 127 17.68 -22.90 2.91
C GLY A 127 18.92 -23.25 3.72
N MET A 128 18.83 -23.11 5.05
CA MET A 128 19.89 -23.52 5.95
C MET A 128 20.27 -24.97 5.63
N ASP A 129 21.57 -25.27 5.65
CA ASP A 129 21.99 -26.66 5.59
C ASP A 129 21.37 -27.44 6.77
N LYS A 130 21.25 -28.76 6.61
CA LYS A 130 20.56 -29.63 7.57
C LYS A 130 21.15 -29.57 8.99
N GLN A 131 22.45 -29.28 9.11
CA GLN A 131 23.15 -29.15 10.38
C GLN A 131 22.79 -27.81 11.03
N SER A 132 22.89 -26.71 10.27
CA SER A 132 22.54 -25.35 10.72
C SER A 132 21.06 -25.22 11.11
N LEU A 133 20.16 -25.91 10.39
CA LEU A 133 18.73 -25.96 10.73
C LEU A 133 18.49 -26.69 12.06
N ARG A 134 19.19 -27.81 12.29
CA ARG A 134 19.11 -28.56 13.55
C ARG A 134 19.61 -27.73 14.72
N ASP A 135 20.74 -27.06 14.56
CA ASP A 135 21.31 -26.20 15.60
C ASP A 135 20.40 -25.01 15.91
N TYR A 136 19.76 -24.42 14.89
CA TYR A 136 18.77 -23.35 15.08
C TYR A 136 17.53 -23.83 15.83
N LEU A 137 16.99 -25.02 15.50
CA LEU A 137 15.81 -25.58 16.16
C LEU A 137 16.08 -26.02 17.61
N ASN A 138 17.32 -26.42 17.90
CA ASN A 138 17.73 -26.89 19.23
C ASN A 138 18.16 -25.76 20.17
N ARG A 139 18.26 -24.51 19.70
CA ARG A 139 18.48 -23.37 20.60
C ARG A 139 17.26 -23.17 21.50
N PRO A 140 17.45 -23.03 22.83
CA PRO A 140 16.34 -22.76 23.73
C PRO A 140 15.69 -21.44 23.31
N ARG A 141 14.39 -21.49 22.99
CA ARG A 141 13.63 -20.33 22.45
C ARG A 141 13.32 -19.26 23.51
N THR A 142 13.81 -19.42 24.73
CA THR A 142 13.54 -18.51 25.85
C THR A 142 14.71 -18.47 26.83
N ALA A 143 14.99 -17.24 27.30
CA ALA A 143 15.98 -16.74 28.27
C ALA A 143 17.28 -16.22 27.60
N SER A 144 17.72 -14.97 27.76
CA SER A 144 17.29 -13.91 28.68
C SER A 144 17.72 -12.55 28.09
N GLY A 145 16.82 -11.57 28.11
CA GLY A 145 17.19 -10.17 28.25
C GLY A 145 17.09 -9.83 29.73
N ALA A 146 18.10 -10.22 30.49
CA ALA A 146 18.51 -9.80 31.83
C ALA A 146 19.59 -10.78 32.30
#